data_AF-A0A8J5IBT6-F1
#
_entry.id   AF-A0A8J5IBT6-F1
#
_cell.length_a   1.000
_cell.length_b   1.000
_cell.length_c   1.000
_cell.angle_alpha   90.00
_cell.angle_beta   90.00
_cell.angle_gamma   90.00
#
_symmetry.space_group_name_H-M   'P 1'
#
loop_
_entity.id
_entity.type
_entity.pdbx_description
1 polymer ?
#
loop_
_entity_poly.entity_id
_entity_poly.type
_entity_poly.pdbx_seq_one_letter_code
_entity_poly.pdbx_strand_id
1 'polypeptide(L)'
;MPEAPKLMPVTLPPADDDAVPDHHRKALEFIDDVTENADVVQRRVLLEILSQNAPATYLHRHGLSGRDAADLDAFKRLIPLVTYEDIRPDILRIAHGDTSPILCGRPISEFLTSSGTSGGERKLMPTIEDELNRRSLLYSLLMPVMSQFVSRLDKGRGMYLLFVKSEVCTPGGLVARPVLTSYYKSHHFLNRPDDPYNLYTSPNEAILCSDSWQSMYAQLLCGLLHRSDVLRVGAVFASGFIRAIRFLEKHWPRLCRDIRAGELDHEITDRAVREAVGRVLRPDGDLAHLIESECSRKTWQGIIPRLWPNTKYVDVIVTGAMAQYIPTLDFYSDGLPLTCTMYASSECYFGLNLQPLSKPDDVAYTLIPTMAYFEFLPVPCASSCCNTDDFDHRDLVDLVEVKLGQEYELVVTTYAGKSLIIIIRPLNALQIKPAKKKG
;
A
#
# COMPACT_ATOMS: atom_id res chain seq x y z
N MET A 1 28.60 -31.23 35.04
CA MET A 1 28.28 -30.62 33.75
C MET A 1 27.69 -29.25 34.05
N PRO A 2 28.27 -28.14 33.57
CA PRO A 2 27.80 -26.80 33.88
C PRO A 2 26.52 -26.48 33.08
N GLU A 3 25.56 -25.85 33.74
CA GLU A 3 24.28 -25.41 33.18
C GLU A 3 24.48 -24.30 32.13
N ALA A 4 23.67 -24.35 31.07
CA ALA A 4 23.68 -23.36 30.00
C ALA A 4 23.16 -21.99 30.49
N PRO A 5 23.72 -20.85 30.02
CA PRO A 5 23.28 -19.53 30.45
C PRO A 5 21.89 -19.20 29.92
N LYS A 6 21.01 -18.71 30.79
CA LYS A 6 19.70 -18.15 30.40
C LYS A 6 19.93 -16.80 29.70
N LEU A 7 19.44 -16.68 28.47
CA LEU A 7 19.33 -15.41 27.75
C LEU A 7 18.46 -14.44 28.55
N MET A 8 19.03 -13.29 28.93
CA MET A 8 18.26 -12.19 29.51
C MET A 8 17.40 -11.53 28.42
N PRO A 9 16.13 -11.18 28.69
CA PRO A 9 15.36 -10.33 27.81
C PRO A 9 16.06 -8.97 27.70
N VAL A 10 16.29 -8.50 26.49
CA VAL A 10 16.71 -7.12 26.24
C VAL A 10 15.53 -6.21 26.61
N THR A 11 15.49 -5.73 27.85
CA THR A 11 14.63 -4.61 28.23
C THR A 11 15.16 -3.36 27.55
N LEU A 12 14.43 -2.90 26.53
CA LEU A 12 14.59 -1.56 25.98
C LEU A 12 14.38 -0.52 27.10
N PRO A 13 15.14 0.58 27.12
CA PRO A 13 14.95 1.63 28.11
C PRO A 13 13.53 2.20 28.04
N PRO A 14 12.98 2.70 29.17
CA PRO A 14 11.65 3.31 29.18
C PRO A 14 11.62 4.46 28.18
N ALA A 15 10.54 4.54 27.41
CA ALA A 15 10.32 5.63 26.47
C ALA A 15 10.39 6.96 27.25
N ASP A 16 11.34 7.82 26.87
CA ASP A 16 11.34 9.22 27.29
C ASP A 16 9.98 9.85 26.94
N ASP A 17 9.56 10.78 27.78
CA ASP A 17 8.24 11.42 27.91
C ASP A 17 7.86 12.33 26.71
N ASP A 18 7.94 11.81 25.48
CA ASP A 18 7.38 12.46 24.28
C ASP A 18 5.90 12.05 24.16
N ALA A 19 5.00 12.94 24.58
CA ALA A 19 3.56 12.72 24.48
C ALA A 19 3.16 12.36 23.03
N VAL A 20 2.43 11.24 22.86
CA VAL A 20 1.90 10.82 21.56
C VAL A 20 1.07 11.97 20.97
N PRO A 21 1.36 12.42 19.73
CA PRO A 21 0.63 13.52 19.13
C PRO A 21 -0.88 13.27 19.12
N ASP A 22 -1.69 14.30 19.38
CA ASP A 22 -3.15 14.16 19.47
C ASP A 22 -3.78 13.53 18.23
N HIS A 23 -3.24 13.81 17.04
CA HIS A 23 -3.72 13.22 15.79
C HIS A 23 -3.37 11.72 15.68
N HIS A 24 -2.23 11.27 16.21
CA HIS A 24 -1.92 9.84 16.34
C HIS A 24 -2.90 9.17 17.30
N ARG A 25 -3.15 9.75 18.47
CA ARG A 25 -4.12 9.22 19.43
C ARG A 25 -5.51 9.07 18.80
N LYS A 26 -6.00 10.09 18.10
CA LYS A 26 -7.30 10.02 17.38
C LYS A 26 -7.33 8.96 16.29
N ALA A 27 -6.24 8.77 15.56
CA ALA A 27 -6.15 7.73 14.53
C ALA A 27 -6.19 6.32 15.15
N LEU A 28 -5.54 6.13 16.31
CA LEU A 28 -5.59 4.87 17.06
C LEU A 28 -6.96 4.61 17.67
N GLU A 29 -7.59 5.64 18.27
CA GLU A 29 -8.98 5.58 18.75
C GLU A 29 -9.96 5.25 17.62
N PHE A 30 -9.75 5.81 16.43
CA PHE A 30 -10.52 5.45 15.24
C PHE A 30 -10.37 3.97 14.89
N ILE A 31 -9.13 3.43 14.87
CA ILE A 31 -8.90 2.00 14.61
C ILE A 31 -9.61 1.13 15.64
N ASP A 32 -9.48 1.47 16.93
CA ASP A 32 -10.12 0.72 18.01
C ASP A 32 -11.65 0.76 17.86
N ASP A 33 -12.25 1.92 17.60
CA ASP A 33 -13.70 2.08 17.42
C ASP A 33 -14.24 1.28 16.24
N VAL A 34 -13.61 1.39 15.05
CA VAL A 34 -14.10 0.69 13.86
C VAL A 34 -13.85 -0.81 13.91
N THR A 35 -12.86 -1.28 14.67
CA THR A 35 -12.60 -2.72 14.84
C THR A 35 -13.44 -3.34 15.95
N GLU A 36 -13.76 -2.61 17.03
CA GLU A 36 -14.68 -3.08 18.07
C GLU A 36 -16.12 -3.17 17.54
N ASN A 37 -16.52 -2.25 16.66
CA ASN A 37 -17.86 -2.17 16.08
C ASN A 37 -17.93 -2.62 14.61
N ALA A 38 -17.07 -3.55 14.21
CA ALA A 38 -16.87 -3.90 12.80
C ALA A 38 -18.15 -4.34 12.07
N ASP A 39 -19.06 -5.06 12.73
CA ASP A 39 -20.34 -5.51 12.17
C ASP A 39 -21.28 -4.34 11.87
N VAL A 40 -21.43 -3.43 12.83
CA VAL A 40 -22.25 -2.21 12.70
C VAL A 40 -21.67 -1.32 11.60
N VAL A 41 -20.35 -1.17 11.55
CA VAL A 41 -19.67 -0.39 10.51
C VAL A 41 -19.86 -1.02 9.14
N GLN A 42 -19.72 -2.34 8.99
CA GLN A 42 -19.93 -3.03 7.71
C GLN A 42 -21.37 -2.88 7.20
N ARG A 43 -22.37 -3.01 8.08
CA ARG A 43 -23.78 -2.78 7.73
C ARG A 43 -23.98 -1.34 7.26
N ARG A 44 -23.42 -0.35 7.97
CA ARG A 44 -23.51 1.07 7.58
C ARG A 44 -22.86 1.30 6.21
N VAL A 45 -21.65 0.79 5.99
CA VAL A 45 -20.92 0.94 4.73
C VAL A 45 -21.71 0.34 3.57
N LEU A 46 -22.27 -0.86 3.72
CA LEU A 46 -23.10 -1.47 2.68
C LEU A 46 -24.33 -0.61 2.38
N LEU A 47 -25.04 -0.13 3.40
CA LEU A 47 -26.20 0.76 3.22
C LEU A 47 -25.82 2.06 2.48
N GLU A 48 -24.67 2.66 2.81
CA GLU A 48 -24.17 3.84 2.10
C GLU A 48 -23.84 3.54 0.63
N ILE A 49 -23.20 2.40 0.35
CA ILE A 49 -22.88 1.96 -1.01
C ILE A 49 -24.17 1.76 -1.81
N LEU A 50 -25.15 1.03 -1.27
CA LEU A 50 -26.42 0.75 -1.93
C LEU A 50 -27.25 2.02 -2.13
N SER A 51 -27.28 2.91 -1.15
CA SER A 51 -27.96 4.20 -1.28
C SER A 51 -27.31 5.09 -2.33
N GLN A 52 -25.98 5.16 -2.37
CA GLN A 52 -25.26 5.93 -3.39
C GLN A 52 -25.48 5.36 -4.79
N ASN A 53 -25.45 4.04 -4.90
CA ASN A 53 -25.50 3.34 -6.18
C ASN A 53 -26.91 2.91 -6.57
N ALA A 54 -27.95 3.32 -5.83
CA ALA A 54 -29.35 3.05 -6.14
C ALA A 54 -29.75 3.41 -7.59
N PRO A 55 -29.20 4.45 -8.25
CA PRO A 55 -29.48 4.75 -9.66
C PRO A 55 -28.75 3.84 -10.66
N ALA A 56 -27.84 2.96 -10.21
CA ALA A 56 -26.98 2.19 -11.10
C ALA A 56 -27.77 1.09 -11.83
N THR A 57 -27.60 1.03 -13.14
CA THR A 57 -28.21 0.03 -14.03
C THR A 57 -27.87 -1.40 -13.60
N TYR A 58 -26.67 -1.61 -13.05
CA TYR A 58 -26.24 -2.90 -12.52
C TYR A 58 -27.16 -3.41 -11.40
N LEU A 59 -27.45 -2.60 -10.37
CA LEU A 59 -28.34 -3.00 -9.28
C LEU A 59 -29.76 -3.28 -9.78
N HIS A 60 -30.28 -2.42 -10.66
CA HIS A 60 -31.61 -2.60 -11.25
C HIS A 60 -31.74 -3.87 -12.09
N ARG A 61 -30.71 -4.21 -12.88
CA ARG A 61 -30.65 -5.45 -13.68
C ARG A 61 -30.75 -6.72 -12.82
N HIS A 62 -30.28 -6.66 -11.57
CA HIS A 62 -30.37 -7.76 -10.60
C HIS A 62 -31.59 -7.65 -9.68
N GLY A 63 -32.52 -6.74 -9.95
CA GLY A 63 -33.77 -6.60 -9.19
C GLY A 63 -33.64 -5.86 -7.87
N LEU A 64 -32.46 -5.31 -7.54
CA LEU A 64 -32.28 -4.45 -6.38
C LEU A 64 -32.70 -3.02 -6.76
N SER A 65 -33.90 -2.63 -6.34
CA SER A 65 -34.48 -1.31 -6.63
C SER A 65 -34.27 -0.33 -5.47
N GLY A 66 -34.40 0.98 -5.73
CA GLY A 66 -34.14 2.01 -4.70
C GLY A 66 -35.04 1.92 -3.44
N ARG A 67 -36.15 1.16 -3.48
CA ARG A 67 -36.99 0.90 -2.29
C ARG A 67 -36.41 -0.18 -1.38
N ASP A 68 -35.64 -1.10 -1.95
CA ASP A 68 -35.03 -2.26 -1.28
C ASP A 68 -33.54 -2.04 -0.96
N ALA A 69 -32.99 -0.86 -1.32
CA ALA A 69 -31.58 -0.52 -1.11
C ALA A 69 -31.17 -0.49 0.38
N ALA A 70 -32.12 -0.48 1.30
CA ALA A 70 -31.89 -0.62 2.74
C ALA A 70 -32.00 -2.07 3.27
N ASP A 71 -32.38 -3.03 2.42
CA ASP A 71 -32.50 -4.45 2.78
C ASP A 71 -31.19 -5.19 2.45
N LEU A 72 -30.36 -5.38 3.50
CA LEU A 72 -29.12 -6.15 3.45
C LEU A 72 -29.35 -7.61 3.02
N ASP A 73 -30.47 -8.20 3.41
CA ASP A 73 -30.79 -9.57 3.03
C ASP A 73 -31.22 -9.64 1.56
N ALA A 74 -31.85 -8.59 1.03
CA ALA A 74 -32.11 -8.48 -0.41
C ALA A 74 -30.81 -8.40 -1.21
N PHE A 75 -29.82 -7.62 -0.74
CA PHE A 75 -28.50 -7.58 -1.36
C PHE A 75 -27.88 -8.98 -1.46
N LYS A 76 -27.79 -9.69 -0.33
CA LYS A 76 -27.23 -11.05 -0.28
C LYS A 76 -28.01 -12.10 -1.07
N ARG A 77 -29.29 -11.88 -1.39
CA ARG A 77 -30.10 -12.82 -2.19
C ARG A 77 -30.09 -12.51 -3.69
N LEU A 78 -29.92 -11.25 -4.07
CA LEU A 78 -30.18 -10.77 -5.43
C LEU A 78 -28.89 -10.44 -6.19
N ILE A 79 -27.88 -9.92 -5.50
CA ILE A 79 -26.63 -9.52 -6.15
C ILE A 79 -25.72 -10.74 -6.26
N PRO A 80 -25.35 -11.16 -7.49
CA PRO A 80 -24.52 -12.33 -7.68
C PRO A 80 -23.06 -12.05 -7.32
N LEU A 81 -22.37 -13.12 -6.97
CA LEU A 81 -20.92 -13.15 -6.93
C LEU A 81 -20.38 -13.07 -8.36
N VAL A 82 -19.48 -12.11 -8.65
CA VAL A 82 -18.96 -11.91 -10.01
C VAL A 82 -17.45 -11.70 -10.07
N THR A 83 -16.88 -12.09 -11.21
CA THR A 83 -15.49 -11.85 -11.59
C THR A 83 -15.35 -10.58 -12.44
N TYR A 84 -14.12 -10.24 -12.82
CA TYR A 84 -13.89 -9.10 -13.71
C TYR A 84 -14.53 -9.31 -15.09
N GLU A 85 -14.52 -10.54 -15.56
CA GLU A 85 -15.01 -10.94 -16.88
C GLU A 85 -16.52 -10.68 -17.01
N ASP A 86 -17.28 -10.91 -15.95
CA ASP A 86 -18.74 -10.72 -15.91
C ASP A 86 -19.15 -9.24 -16.01
N ILE A 87 -18.37 -8.34 -15.40
CA ILE A 87 -18.62 -6.88 -15.42
C ILE A 87 -17.82 -6.15 -16.50
N ARG A 88 -16.97 -6.86 -17.24
CA ARG A 88 -16.16 -6.30 -18.33
C ARG A 88 -17.01 -5.55 -19.37
N PRO A 89 -18.19 -6.04 -19.81
CA PRO A 89 -19.02 -5.30 -20.76
C PRO A 89 -19.44 -3.92 -20.25
N ASP A 90 -19.78 -3.81 -18.97
CA ASP A 90 -20.15 -2.55 -18.32
C ASP A 90 -18.95 -1.59 -18.22
N ILE A 91 -17.78 -2.11 -17.85
CA ILE A 91 -16.52 -1.36 -17.80
C ILE A 91 -16.17 -0.80 -19.18
N LEU A 92 -16.31 -1.60 -20.24
CA LEU A 92 -16.01 -1.16 -21.60
C LEU A 92 -16.96 -0.07 -22.07
N ARG A 93 -18.26 -0.14 -21.75
CA ARG A 93 -19.20 0.95 -22.06
C ARG A 93 -18.74 2.28 -21.45
N ILE A 94 -18.36 2.27 -20.18
CA ILE A 94 -17.83 3.46 -19.49
C ILE A 94 -16.53 3.93 -20.17
N ALA A 95 -15.61 3.01 -20.46
CA ALA A 95 -14.35 3.33 -21.15
C ALA A 95 -14.56 3.89 -22.57
N HIS A 96 -15.69 3.58 -23.22
CA HIS A 96 -16.08 4.14 -24.53
C HIS A 96 -16.88 5.45 -24.42
N GLY A 97 -17.09 5.98 -23.22
CA GLY A 97 -17.69 7.30 -22.99
C GLY A 97 -19.15 7.28 -22.56
N ASP A 98 -19.70 6.12 -22.20
CA ASP A 98 -21.03 6.05 -21.59
C ASP A 98 -20.98 6.63 -20.17
N THR A 99 -21.65 7.76 -19.96
CA THR A 99 -21.71 8.50 -18.68
C THR A 99 -22.97 8.20 -17.87
N SER A 100 -23.83 7.29 -18.35
CA SER A 100 -24.98 6.83 -17.57
C SER A 100 -24.53 6.09 -16.30
N PRO A 101 -25.34 6.08 -15.22
CA PRO A 101 -25.01 5.34 -14.00
C PRO A 101 -25.11 3.83 -14.28
N ILE A 102 -24.01 3.23 -14.76
CA ILE A 102 -23.96 1.79 -15.06
C ILE A 102 -23.64 1.00 -13.79
N LEU A 103 -22.47 1.23 -13.21
CA LEU A 103 -21.97 0.54 -12.02
C LEU A 103 -22.17 1.38 -10.75
N CYS A 104 -22.05 2.70 -10.87
CA CYS A 104 -22.00 3.64 -9.76
C CYS A 104 -23.01 4.76 -9.96
N GLY A 105 -23.60 5.26 -8.88
CA GLY A 105 -24.44 6.46 -8.91
C GLY A 105 -23.65 7.76 -9.02
N ARG A 106 -22.32 7.70 -8.85
CA ARG A 106 -21.41 8.84 -9.06
C ARG A 106 -20.58 8.66 -10.35
N PRO A 107 -20.15 9.76 -10.98
CA PRO A 107 -19.30 9.71 -12.17
C PRO A 107 -17.98 8.98 -11.89
N ILE A 108 -17.59 8.08 -12.79
CA ILE A 108 -16.26 7.45 -12.76
C ILE A 108 -15.22 8.49 -13.14
N SER A 109 -14.23 8.72 -12.27
CA SER A 109 -13.21 9.75 -12.46
C SER A 109 -12.03 9.25 -13.29
N GLU A 110 -11.65 7.98 -13.12
CA GLU A 110 -10.57 7.33 -13.87
C GLU A 110 -10.66 5.79 -13.75
N PHE A 111 -9.83 5.08 -14.51
CA PHE A 111 -9.62 3.64 -14.38
C PHE A 111 -8.26 3.33 -13.76
N LEU A 112 -8.29 2.60 -12.66
CA LEU A 112 -7.08 2.09 -12.02
C LEU A 112 -6.68 0.77 -12.69
N THR A 113 -5.50 0.73 -13.31
CA THR A 113 -5.02 -0.50 -13.95
C THR A 113 -4.46 -1.46 -12.91
N SER A 114 -5.05 -2.66 -12.82
CA SER A 114 -4.55 -3.74 -11.97
C SER A 114 -3.28 -4.36 -12.58
N SER A 115 -2.41 -4.93 -11.75
CA SER A 115 -1.30 -5.78 -12.23
C SER A 115 -1.78 -7.14 -12.71
N GLY A 116 -2.96 -7.59 -12.27
CA GLY A 116 -3.64 -8.76 -12.83
C GLY A 116 -4.14 -8.49 -14.25
N THR A 117 -3.99 -9.48 -15.12
CA THR A 117 -4.42 -9.39 -16.52
C THR A 117 -5.66 -10.24 -16.79
N SER A 118 -6.43 -9.86 -17.80
CA SER A 118 -7.54 -10.64 -18.37
C SER A 118 -7.36 -10.63 -19.90
N GLY A 119 -7.16 -11.80 -20.50
CA GLY A 119 -6.87 -11.90 -21.94
C GLY A 119 -5.57 -11.19 -22.37
N GLY A 120 -4.59 -11.06 -21.48
CA GLY A 120 -3.30 -10.40 -21.75
C GLY A 120 -3.26 -8.90 -21.44
N GLU A 121 -4.42 -8.25 -21.28
CA GLU A 121 -4.54 -6.83 -20.97
C GLU A 121 -4.76 -6.57 -19.47
N ARG A 122 -4.31 -5.42 -18.98
CA ARG A 122 -4.53 -5.05 -17.56
C ARG A 122 -6.02 -4.81 -17.30
N LYS A 123 -6.51 -5.31 -16.16
CA LYS A 123 -7.89 -5.06 -15.73
C LYS A 123 -8.10 -3.57 -15.43
N LEU A 124 -9.16 -2.98 -15.98
CA LEU A 124 -9.55 -1.59 -15.79
C LEU A 124 -10.51 -1.48 -14.60
N MET A 125 -10.04 -0.93 -13.48
CA MET A 125 -10.81 -0.86 -12.25
C MET A 125 -11.41 0.53 -12.09
N PRO A 126 -12.72 0.75 -12.33
CA PRO A 126 -13.31 2.08 -12.18
C PRO A 126 -13.14 2.59 -10.76
N THR A 127 -12.89 3.88 -10.61
CA THR A 127 -12.85 4.58 -9.33
C THR A 127 -13.63 5.89 -9.43
N ILE A 128 -14.10 6.36 -8.28
CA ILE A 128 -14.67 7.70 -8.10
C ILE A 128 -13.69 8.57 -7.33
N GLU A 129 -13.87 9.88 -7.38
CA GLU A 129 -12.99 10.85 -6.73
C GLU A 129 -12.92 10.64 -5.21
N ASP A 130 -14.06 10.38 -4.56
CA ASP A 130 -14.19 10.11 -3.13
C ASP A 130 -13.31 8.95 -2.62
N GLU A 131 -12.95 7.98 -3.48
CA GLU A 131 -12.06 6.89 -3.07
C GLU A 131 -10.66 7.39 -2.71
N LEU A 132 -10.22 8.53 -3.26
CA LEU A 132 -8.94 9.12 -2.87
C LEU A 132 -8.94 9.58 -1.40
N ASN A 133 -10.08 10.02 -0.87
CA ASN A 133 -10.22 10.35 0.55
C ASN A 133 -10.07 9.10 1.42
N ARG A 134 -10.72 7.98 1.05
CA ARG A 134 -10.59 6.69 1.76
C ARG A 134 -9.16 6.16 1.72
N ARG A 135 -8.48 6.24 0.57
CA ARG A 135 -7.06 5.83 0.46
C ARG A 135 -6.17 6.68 1.35
N SER A 136 -6.38 8.00 1.36
CA SER A 136 -5.62 8.93 2.19
C SER A 136 -5.87 8.70 3.69
N LEU A 137 -7.10 8.36 4.07
CA LEU A 137 -7.43 7.92 5.42
C LEU A 137 -6.59 6.70 5.80
N LEU A 138 -6.55 5.63 4.97
CA LEU A 138 -5.76 4.44 5.29
C LEU A 138 -4.26 4.76 5.43
N TYR A 139 -3.71 5.59 4.55
CA TYR A 139 -2.32 6.05 4.68
C TYR A 139 -2.06 6.81 5.98
N SER A 140 -3.02 7.64 6.42
CA SER A 140 -2.88 8.41 7.66
C SER A 140 -2.82 7.54 8.92
N LEU A 141 -3.25 6.27 8.85
CA LEU A 141 -3.21 5.33 9.98
C LEU A 141 -1.84 4.66 10.16
N LEU A 142 -0.98 4.66 9.14
CA LEU A 142 0.26 3.89 9.15
C LEU A 142 1.27 4.38 10.19
N MET A 143 1.54 5.69 10.21
CA MET A 143 2.51 6.29 11.12
C MET A 143 2.02 6.32 12.58
N PRO A 144 0.74 6.58 12.88
CA PRO A 144 0.19 6.37 14.22
C PRO A 144 0.44 4.97 14.77
N VAL A 145 0.18 3.92 13.98
CA VAL A 145 0.48 2.53 14.38
C VAL A 145 1.98 2.31 14.55
N MET A 146 2.80 2.70 13.58
CA MET A 146 4.26 2.53 13.65
C MET A 146 4.87 3.23 14.87
N SER A 147 4.37 4.41 15.24
CA SER A 147 4.89 5.21 16.36
C SER A 147 4.76 4.52 17.73
N GLN A 148 3.89 3.51 17.86
CA GLN A 148 3.81 2.67 19.05
C GLN A 148 5.02 1.73 19.21
N PHE A 149 5.68 1.40 18.10
CA PHE A 149 6.76 0.40 18.05
C PHE A 149 8.13 1.04 17.85
N VAL A 150 8.20 2.12 17.07
CA VAL A 150 9.43 2.80 16.73
C VAL A 150 9.29 4.29 17.05
N SER A 151 9.92 4.71 18.15
CA SER A 151 9.88 6.09 18.62
C SER A 151 10.71 7.03 17.74
N ARG A 152 10.44 8.33 17.83
CA ARG A 152 11.23 9.42 17.24
C ARG A 152 11.40 9.36 15.72
N LEU A 153 10.38 8.87 15.00
CA LEU A 153 10.39 8.89 13.53
C LEU A 153 10.11 10.28 12.95
N ASP A 154 9.54 11.18 13.74
CA ASP A 154 9.33 12.60 13.47
C ASP A 154 10.62 13.44 13.45
N LYS A 155 11.73 12.90 13.97
CA LYS A 155 13.03 13.58 14.05
C LYS A 155 13.93 13.37 12.85
N GLY A 156 13.42 12.76 11.77
CA GLY A 156 14.20 12.47 10.58
C GLY A 156 13.33 12.28 9.35
N ARG A 157 13.87 11.55 8.38
CA ARG A 157 13.28 11.37 7.05
C ARG A 157 13.11 9.91 6.70
N GLY A 158 12.13 9.65 5.85
CA GLY A 158 11.99 8.40 5.12
C GLY A 158 12.63 8.48 3.74
N MET A 159 13.54 7.57 3.43
CA MET A 159 14.03 7.40 2.05
C MET A 159 13.16 6.38 1.31
N TYR A 160 12.14 6.88 0.62
CA TYR A 160 11.23 6.06 -0.19
C TYR A 160 11.48 6.25 -1.67
N LEU A 161 11.64 5.12 -2.36
CA LEU A 161 11.86 5.04 -3.80
C LEU A 161 10.50 4.80 -4.48
N LEU A 162 9.86 5.89 -4.90
CA LEU A 162 8.49 5.92 -5.41
C LEU A 162 8.49 6.28 -6.90
N PHE A 163 7.72 5.53 -7.70
CA PHE A 163 7.75 5.69 -9.16
C PHE A 163 6.34 5.76 -9.73
N VAL A 164 6.10 6.79 -10.56
CA VAL A 164 4.97 6.78 -11.49
C VAL A 164 5.23 5.80 -12.65
N LYS A 165 4.14 5.37 -13.28
CA LYS A 165 4.15 4.54 -14.50
C LYS A 165 3.30 5.20 -15.59
N SER A 166 3.42 4.68 -16.80
CA SER A 166 2.68 5.14 -17.97
C SER A 166 1.16 5.20 -17.74
N GLU A 167 0.55 6.17 -18.41
CA GLU A 167 -0.89 6.44 -18.39
C GLU A 167 -1.39 6.39 -19.83
N VAL A 168 -2.64 5.95 -20.00
CA VAL A 168 -3.31 5.93 -21.31
C VAL A 168 -4.68 6.55 -21.18
N CYS A 169 -5.20 7.12 -22.26
CA CYS A 169 -6.59 7.58 -22.31
C CYS A 169 -7.47 6.49 -22.94
N THR A 170 -8.60 6.22 -22.32
CA THR A 170 -9.65 5.39 -22.91
C THR A 170 -10.32 6.11 -24.09
N PRO A 171 -11.02 5.40 -24.99
CA PRO A 171 -11.73 6.03 -26.11
C PRO A 171 -12.74 7.11 -25.69
N GLY A 172 -13.34 6.98 -24.51
CA GLY A 172 -14.25 7.96 -23.90
C GLY A 172 -13.56 9.13 -23.21
N GLY A 173 -12.23 9.19 -23.22
CA GLY A 173 -11.45 10.30 -22.65
C GLY A 173 -11.06 10.13 -21.16
N LEU A 174 -11.53 9.08 -20.47
CA LEU A 174 -11.10 8.79 -19.10
C LEU A 174 -9.65 8.31 -19.07
N VAL A 175 -8.89 8.76 -18.08
CA VAL A 175 -7.51 8.32 -17.82
C VAL A 175 -7.52 6.90 -17.26
N ALA A 176 -6.59 6.06 -17.73
CA ALA A 176 -6.32 4.73 -17.20
C ALA A 176 -4.84 4.60 -16.80
N ARG A 177 -4.59 4.32 -15.52
CA ARG A 177 -3.23 4.31 -14.94
C ARG A 177 -3.14 3.48 -13.66
N PRO A 178 -1.95 3.05 -13.21
CA PRO A 178 -1.84 2.33 -11.94
C PRO A 178 -2.28 3.18 -10.74
N VAL A 179 -2.84 2.54 -9.71
CA VAL A 179 -3.36 3.24 -8.51
C VAL A 179 -2.33 4.13 -7.82
N LEU A 180 -1.07 3.70 -7.76
CA LEU A 180 -0.01 4.51 -7.17
C LEU A 180 0.36 5.71 -8.03
N THR A 181 0.33 5.59 -9.37
CA THR A 181 0.48 6.75 -10.26
C THR A 181 -0.63 7.76 -10.02
N SER A 182 -1.88 7.31 -9.91
CA SER A 182 -3.03 8.16 -9.56
C SER A 182 -2.81 8.86 -8.22
N TYR A 183 -2.40 8.12 -7.19
CA TYR A 183 -2.15 8.67 -5.86
C TYR A 183 -1.03 9.72 -5.84
N TYR A 184 0.13 9.44 -6.44
CA TYR A 184 1.26 10.37 -6.46
C TYR A 184 0.97 11.66 -7.25
N LYS A 185 0.06 11.60 -8.24
CA LYS A 185 -0.40 12.77 -8.99
C LYS A 185 -1.60 13.47 -8.36
N SER A 186 -2.16 12.94 -7.29
CA SER A 186 -3.32 13.52 -6.61
C SER A 186 -2.93 14.69 -5.71
N HIS A 187 -3.91 15.56 -5.42
CA HIS A 187 -3.72 16.65 -4.48
C HIS A 187 -3.38 16.15 -3.06
N HIS A 188 -3.83 14.96 -2.66
CA HIS A 188 -3.50 14.36 -1.37
C HIS A 188 -2.01 14.09 -1.20
N PHE A 189 -1.30 13.78 -2.28
CA PHE A 189 0.14 13.57 -2.23
C PHE A 189 0.90 14.87 -2.47
N LEU A 190 0.51 15.64 -3.50
CA LEU A 190 1.27 16.84 -3.91
C LEU A 190 1.11 18.01 -2.94
N ASN A 191 -0.08 18.15 -2.36
CA ASN A 191 -0.42 19.21 -1.40
C ASN A 191 -0.64 18.62 0.01
N ARG A 192 0.06 17.53 0.33
CA ARG A 192 0.00 16.92 1.67
C ARG A 192 0.38 17.95 2.73
N PRO A 193 -0.30 17.96 3.90
CA PRO A 193 0.07 18.85 5.00
C PRO A 193 1.50 18.55 5.46
N ASP A 194 2.12 19.54 6.09
CA ASP A 194 3.42 19.34 6.73
C ASP A 194 3.26 18.34 7.89
N ASP A 195 3.80 17.15 7.71
CA ASP A 195 3.72 16.04 8.64
C ASP A 195 5.15 15.55 8.95
N PRO A 196 5.66 15.80 10.17
CA PRO A 196 7.00 15.38 10.59
C PRO A 196 7.25 13.88 10.40
N TYR A 197 6.22 13.04 10.49
CA TYR A 197 6.36 11.60 10.33
C TYR A 197 6.52 11.17 8.87
N ASN A 198 6.11 12.01 7.91
CA ASN A 198 6.09 11.72 6.48
C ASN A 198 6.97 12.67 5.65
N LEU A 199 8.06 13.15 6.25
CA LEU A 199 9.13 13.84 5.54
C LEU A 199 9.96 12.85 4.71
N TYR A 200 9.92 13.00 3.39
CA TYR A 200 10.69 12.17 2.47
C TYR A 200 11.97 12.85 1.99
N THR A 201 12.96 12.04 1.60
CA THR A 201 14.17 12.54 0.91
C THR A 201 13.89 12.89 -0.55
N SER A 202 13.00 12.13 -1.19
CA SER A 202 12.67 12.25 -2.62
C SER A 202 11.76 13.46 -2.87
N PRO A 203 12.16 14.42 -3.73
CA PRO A 203 11.28 15.52 -4.13
C PRO A 203 10.14 14.99 -5.01
N ASN A 204 8.98 15.66 -4.95
CA ASN A 204 7.79 15.25 -5.72
C ASN A 204 8.09 15.20 -7.23
N GLU A 205 8.88 16.14 -7.75
CA GLU A 205 9.28 16.22 -9.15
C GLU A 205 10.08 15.00 -9.61
N ALA A 206 10.96 14.46 -8.76
CA ALA A 206 11.69 13.23 -9.06
C ALA A 206 10.77 12.01 -9.06
N ILE A 207 9.80 11.95 -8.15
CA ILE A 207 8.80 10.86 -8.09
C ILE A 207 7.88 10.90 -9.32
N LEU A 208 7.51 12.09 -9.78
CA LEU A 208 6.62 12.32 -10.91
C LEU A 208 7.31 12.27 -12.28
N CYS A 209 8.65 12.20 -12.33
CA CYS A 209 9.39 12.10 -13.57
C CYS A 209 9.01 10.82 -14.33
N SER A 210 8.60 10.97 -15.59
CA SER A 210 8.20 9.85 -16.44
C SER A 210 9.37 8.96 -16.87
N ASP A 211 10.58 9.52 -16.89
CA ASP A 211 11.80 8.76 -17.15
C ASP A 211 12.23 8.04 -15.87
N SER A 212 12.06 6.72 -15.86
CA SER A 212 12.39 5.89 -14.70
C SER A 212 13.88 5.92 -14.31
N TRP A 213 14.78 6.16 -15.27
CA TRP A 213 16.22 6.26 -15.00
C TRP A 213 16.53 7.57 -14.27
N GLN A 214 16.01 8.69 -14.78
CA GLN A 214 16.20 10.01 -14.15
C GLN A 214 15.53 10.07 -12.77
N SER A 215 14.32 9.51 -12.64
CA SER A 215 13.61 9.38 -11.37
C SER A 215 14.42 8.60 -10.34
N MET A 216 14.94 7.41 -10.72
CA MET A 216 15.76 6.57 -9.83
C MET A 216 17.05 7.30 -9.41
N TYR A 217 17.75 7.91 -10.37
CA TYR A 217 19.00 8.62 -10.13
C TYR A 217 18.80 9.77 -9.14
N ALA A 218 17.81 10.64 -9.39
CA ALA A 218 17.54 11.80 -8.56
C ALA A 218 17.09 11.42 -7.15
N GLN A 219 16.24 10.40 -7.00
CA GLN A 219 15.79 9.93 -5.68
C GLN A 219 16.93 9.33 -4.85
N LEU A 220 17.79 8.51 -5.46
CA LEU A 220 18.98 7.99 -4.77
C LEU A 220 19.96 9.09 -4.41
N LEU A 221 20.20 10.06 -5.29
CA LEU A 221 21.05 11.21 -5.01
C LEU A 221 20.54 11.99 -3.79
N CYS A 222 19.25 12.35 -3.77
CA CYS A 222 18.65 13.02 -2.62
C CYS A 222 18.71 12.16 -1.33
N GLY A 223 18.54 10.84 -1.46
CA GLY A 223 18.69 9.89 -0.34
C GLY A 223 20.10 9.88 0.24
N LEU A 224 21.14 9.97 -0.60
CA LEU A 224 22.54 10.04 -0.17
C LEU A 224 22.88 11.39 0.47
N LEU A 225 22.38 12.50 -0.10
CA LEU A 225 22.57 13.84 0.46
C LEU A 225 21.98 13.98 1.87
N HIS A 226 20.83 13.35 2.12
CA HIS A 226 20.16 13.37 3.43
C HIS A 226 20.51 12.18 4.32
N ARG A 227 21.63 11.47 4.07
CA ARG A 227 21.90 10.18 4.73
C ARG A 227 21.85 10.18 6.26
N SER A 228 22.24 11.29 6.88
CA SER A 228 22.24 11.47 8.34
C SER A 228 20.84 11.53 8.92
N ASP A 229 19.87 12.01 8.13
CA ASP A 229 18.49 12.23 8.59
C ASP A 229 17.63 10.99 8.34
N VAL A 230 18.10 10.01 7.55
CA VAL A 230 17.32 8.83 7.16
C VAL A 230 17.14 7.88 8.35
N LEU A 231 15.89 7.72 8.77
CA LEU A 231 15.50 6.80 9.86
C LEU A 231 14.81 5.53 9.35
N ARG A 232 14.32 5.55 8.12
CA ARG A 232 13.65 4.42 7.48
C ARG A 232 13.89 4.48 5.98
N VAL A 233 14.13 3.33 5.37
CA VAL A 233 14.32 3.19 3.92
C VAL A 233 13.26 2.28 3.34
N GLY A 234 12.87 2.47 2.08
CA GLY A 234 11.83 1.61 1.54
C GLY A 234 11.43 1.86 0.10
N ALA A 235 10.50 1.02 -0.34
CA ALA A 235 9.74 1.14 -1.56
C ALA A 235 8.44 0.35 -1.36
N VAL A 236 7.47 0.49 -2.27
CA VAL A 236 6.20 -0.27 -2.15
C VAL A 236 6.45 -1.78 -2.10
N PHE A 237 7.32 -2.30 -2.97
CA PHE A 237 7.65 -3.73 -3.04
C PHE A 237 9.14 -3.95 -2.84
N ALA A 238 9.50 -5.08 -2.21
CA ALA A 238 10.88 -5.53 -2.04
C ALA A 238 11.69 -5.51 -3.35
N SER A 239 11.07 -5.98 -4.45
CA SER A 239 11.69 -5.97 -5.78
C SER A 239 12.07 -4.56 -6.28
N GLY A 240 11.26 -3.55 -5.96
CA GLY A 240 11.54 -2.15 -6.30
C GLY A 240 12.75 -1.62 -5.54
N PHE A 241 12.84 -1.94 -4.25
CA PHE A 241 13.96 -1.51 -3.42
C PHE A 241 15.28 -2.21 -3.80
N ILE A 242 15.23 -3.51 -4.08
CA ILE A 242 16.41 -4.26 -4.59
C ILE A 242 16.89 -3.68 -5.93
N ARG A 243 15.97 -3.28 -6.82
CA ARG A 243 16.35 -2.59 -8.07
C ARG A 243 17.07 -1.27 -7.81
N ALA A 244 16.68 -0.52 -6.78
CA ALA A 244 17.36 0.71 -6.39
C ALA A 244 18.79 0.43 -5.87
N ILE A 245 18.96 -0.61 -5.05
CA ILE A 245 20.28 -1.04 -4.57
C ILE A 245 21.17 -1.45 -5.74
N ARG A 246 20.66 -2.26 -6.68
CA ARG A 246 21.40 -2.64 -7.89
C ARG A 246 21.72 -1.48 -8.81
N PHE A 247 20.84 -0.47 -8.87
CA PHE A 247 21.12 0.76 -9.59
C PHE A 247 22.30 1.50 -8.94
N LEU A 248 22.30 1.61 -7.61
CA LEU A 248 23.39 2.21 -6.86
C LEU A 248 24.71 1.45 -7.04
N GLU A 249 24.69 0.10 -7.01
CA GLU A 249 25.87 -0.75 -7.31
C GLU A 249 26.53 -0.38 -8.63
N LYS A 250 25.73 -0.08 -9.66
CA LYS A 250 26.21 0.25 -11.00
C LYS A 250 26.60 1.72 -11.17
N HIS A 251 25.94 2.63 -10.46
CA HIS A 251 25.97 4.07 -10.75
C HIS A 251 26.55 4.94 -9.63
N TRP A 252 26.99 4.37 -8.50
CA TRP A 252 27.62 5.13 -7.40
C TRP A 252 28.77 6.05 -7.85
N PRO A 253 29.65 5.72 -8.83
CA PRO A 253 30.72 6.64 -9.20
C PRO A 253 30.20 7.95 -9.79
N ARG A 254 29.06 7.91 -10.52
CA ARG A 254 28.41 9.10 -11.07
C ARG A 254 27.77 9.93 -9.97
N LEU A 255 27.06 9.27 -9.05
CA LEU A 255 26.46 9.93 -7.89
C LEU A 255 27.51 10.63 -7.02
N CYS A 256 28.65 9.97 -6.73
CA CYS A 256 29.73 10.57 -5.94
C CYS A 256 30.41 11.74 -6.67
N ARG A 257 30.55 11.68 -8.00
CA ARG A 257 31.05 12.81 -8.80
C ARG A 257 30.12 14.02 -8.67
N ASP A 258 28.81 13.81 -8.78
CA ASP A 258 27.82 14.89 -8.69
C ASP A 258 27.78 15.50 -7.28
N ILE A 259 27.86 14.68 -6.23
CA ILE A 259 27.96 15.15 -4.83
C ILE A 259 29.24 15.98 -4.64
N ARG A 260 30.37 15.50 -5.15
CA ARG A 260 31.67 16.19 -5.04
C ARG A 260 31.68 17.54 -5.75
N ALA A 261 31.14 17.59 -6.97
CA ALA A 261 31.09 18.81 -7.77
C ALA A 261 29.98 19.77 -7.35
N GLY A 262 28.92 19.26 -6.70
CA GLY A 262 27.68 20.00 -6.46
C GLY A 262 26.90 20.26 -7.74
N GLU A 263 27.16 19.50 -8.81
CA GLU A 263 26.57 19.67 -10.13
C GLU A 263 25.92 18.36 -10.59
N LEU A 264 24.66 18.46 -11.03
CA LEU A 264 23.90 17.31 -11.44
C LEU A 264 24.29 16.85 -12.85
N ASP A 265 24.48 15.54 -13.03
CA ASP A 265 24.81 14.89 -14.30
C ASP A 265 23.95 15.40 -15.47
N HIS A 266 24.59 15.70 -16.61
CA HIS A 266 23.93 16.24 -17.80
C HIS A 266 22.94 15.26 -18.45
N GLU A 267 23.02 13.96 -18.18
CA GLU A 267 22.03 12.97 -18.64
C GLU A 267 20.67 13.13 -17.94
N ILE A 268 20.61 13.84 -16.80
CA ILE A 268 19.34 14.26 -16.20
C ILE A 268 18.80 15.46 -16.99
N THR A 269 18.00 15.19 -18.01
CA THR A 269 17.48 16.21 -18.93
C THR A 269 16.16 16.83 -18.47
N ASP A 270 15.42 16.17 -17.59
CA ASP A 270 14.15 16.66 -17.07
C ASP A 270 14.35 17.93 -16.23
N ARG A 271 13.80 19.04 -16.72
CA ARG A 271 13.98 20.36 -16.10
C ARG A 271 13.45 20.42 -14.66
N ALA A 272 12.29 19.83 -14.39
CA ALA A 272 11.69 19.87 -13.07
C ALA A 272 12.52 19.07 -12.06
N VAL A 273 13.07 17.93 -12.49
CA VAL A 273 14.00 17.13 -11.69
C VAL A 273 15.29 17.91 -11.41
N ARG A 274 15.89 18.54 -12.43
CA ARG A 274 17.12 19.34 -12.26
C ARG A 274 16.90 20.48 -11.27
N GLU A 275 15.82 21.24 -11.42
CA GLU A 275 15.46 22.33 -10.51
C GLU A 275 15.25 21.82 -9.08
N ALA A 276 14.58 20.67 -8.92
CA ALA A 276 14.31 20.08 -7.61
C ALA A 276 15.56 19.62 -6.88
N VAL A 277 16.44 18.89 -7.56
CA VAL A 277 17.72 18.44 -6.99
C VAL A 277 18.65 19.62 -6.73
N GLY A 278 18.66 20.63 -7.60
CA GLY A 278 19.46 21.85 -7.43
C GLY A 278 19.15 22.64 -6.16
N ARG A 279 17.95 22.48 -5.57
CA ARG A 279 17.62 23.09 -4.27
C ARG A 279 18.45 22.51 -3.12
N VAL A 280 18.84 21.23 -3.20
CA VAL A 280 19.52 20.50 -2.11
C VAL A 280 20.98 20.14 -2.41
N LEU A 281 21.35 19.93 -3.67
CA LEU A 281 22.70 19.51 -4.07
C LEU A 281 23.71 20.65 -3.84
N ARG A 282 24.73 20.39 -3.03
CA ARG A 282 25.85 21.30 -2.76
C ARG A 282 27.16 20.50 -2.88
N PRO A 283 28.28 21.15 -3.25
CA PRO A 283 29.57 20.46 -3.30
C PRO A 283 29.95 19.93 -1.92
N ASP A 284 30.15 18.61 -1.81
CA ASP A 284 30.55 17.94 -0.57
C ASP A 284 31.55 16.80 -0.87
N GLY A 285 32.84 17.12 -0.74
CA GLY A 285 33.92 16.17 -1.02
C GLY A 285 34.03 15.04 0.01
N ASP A 286 33.71 15.33 1.28
CA ASP A 286 33.81 14.38 2.39
C ASP A 286 32.70 13.34 2.29
N LEU A 287 31.47 13.77 2.01
CA LEU A 287 30.34 12.87 1.76
C LEU A 287 30.62 11.97 0.54
N ALA A 288 31.12 12.54 -0.56
CA ALA A 288 31.48 11.77 -1.74
C ALA A 288 32.52 10.70 -1.40
N HIS A 289 33.62 11.06 -0.72
CA HIS A 289 34.66 10.10 -0.33
C HIS A 289 34.12 9.00 0.59
N LEU A 290 33.27 9.35 1.56
CA LEU A 290 32.62 8.38 2.44
C LEU A 290 31.80 7.36 1.65
N ILE A 291 30.93 7.82 0.73
CA ILE A 291 30.09 6.92 -0.08
C ILE A 291 30.96 6.04 -0.99
N GLU A 292 32.01 6.60 -1.61
CA GLU A 292 32.95 5.82 -2.43
C GLU A 292 33.65 4.73 -1.62
N SER A 293 34.06 5.03 -0.39
CA SER A 293 34.73 4.06 0.49
C SER A 293 33.82 2.88 0.89
N GLU A 294 32.51 3.10 0.96
CA GLU A 294 31.53 2.06 1.28
C GLU A 294 31.12 1.26 0.04
N CYS A 295 30.88 1.93 -1.09
CA CYS A 295 30.43 1.31 -2.33
C CYS A 295 31.53 0.55 -3.08
N SER A 296 32.80 0.91 -2.88
CA SER A 296 33.96 0.24 -3.50
C SER A 296 34.38 -1.07 -2.81
N ARG A 297 33.76 -1.41 -1.67
CA ARG A 297 34.04 -2.67 -0.96
C ARG A 297 33.61 -3.87 -1.81
N LYS A 298 34.35 -4.98 -1.68
CA LYS A 298 34.07 -6.23 -2.41
C LYS A 298 32.70 -6.84 -2.08
N THR A 299 32.22 -6.63 -0.86
CA THR A 299 30.92 -7.13 -0.39
C THR A 299 29.99 -5.97 -0.06
N TRP A 300 28.75 -6.10 -0.52
CA TRP A 300 27.66 -5.17 -0.26
C TRP A 300 26.73 -5.66 0.86
N GLN A 301 27.08 -6.75 1.55
CA GLN A 301 26.37 -7.18 2.75
C GLN A 301 26.28 -6.01 3.73
N GLY A 302 25.12 -5.64 4.24
CA GLY A 302 24.94 -4.53 5.18
C GLY A 302 25.20 -3.14 4.61
N ILE A 303 25.13 -2.96 3.29
CA ILE A 303 25.34 -1.65 2.66
C ILE A 303 24.31 -0.60 3.13
N ILE A 304 23.07 -1.01 3.43
CA ILE A 304 22.02 -0.09 3.86
C ILE A 304 22.39 0.62 5.16
N PRO A 305 22.69 -0.06 6.28
CA PRO A 305 23.10 0.62 7.51
C PRO A 305 24.49 1.27 7.42
N ARG A 306 25.33 0.98 6.41
CA ARG A 306 26.57 1.74 6.22
C ARG A 306 26.34 3.08 5.52
N LEU A 307 25.52 3.09 4.47
CA LEU A 307 25.17 4.32 3.77
C LEU A 307 24.18 5.16 4.57
N TRP A 308 23.19 4.55 5.22
CA TRP A 308 22.15 5.21 6.01
C TRP A 308 22.18 4.70 7.46
N PRO A 309 23.12 5.17 8.29
CA PRO A 309 23.44 4.57 9.58
C PRO A 309 22.36 4.69 10.65
N ASN A 310 21.44 5.64 10.49
CA ASN A 310 20.34 5.84 11.43
C ASN A 310 19.06 5.06 11.04
N THR A 311 19.14 4.22 9.99
CA THR A 311 18.01 3.41 9.54
C THR A 311 17.58 2.42 10.61
N LYS A 312 16.31 2.50 11.01
CA LYS A 312 15.70 1.63 12.03
C LYS A 312 15.03 0.39 11.44
N TYR A 313 14.52 0.50 10.21
CA TYR A 313 13.84 -0.58 9.51
C TYR A 313 13.76 -0.33 8.00
N VAL A 314 13.43 -1.39 7.25
CA VAL A 314 13.18 -1.37 5.81
C VAL A 314 11.68 -1.56 5.56
N ASP A 315 11.01 -0.54 5.04
CA ASP A 315 9.57 -0.55 4.74
C ASP A 315 9.33 -1.01 3.31
N VAL A 316 8.97 -2.29 3.16
CA VAL A 316 8.77 -2.96 1.88
C VAL A 316 7.80 -4.12 2.06
N ILE A 317 6.87 -4.30 1.10
CA ILE A 317 6.05 -5.51 1.07
C ILE A 317 6.95 -6.72 0.76
N VAL A 318 7.04 -7.63 1.73
CA VAL A 318 7.70 -8.95 1.65
C VAL A 318 6.74 -10.12 1.88
N THR A 319 5.44 -9.87 2.01
CA THR A 319 4.43 -10.95 2.01
C THR A 319 4.16 -11.46 0.59
N GLY A 320 3.69 -12.69 0.46
CA GLY A 320 3.25 -13.26 -0.81
C GLY A 320 4.39 -13.59 -1.74
N ALA A 321 4.20 -13.30 -3.03
CA ALA A 321 5.25 -13.49 -4.02
C ALA A 321 6.52 -12.67 -3.74
N MET A 322 6.46 -11.67 -2.85
CA MET A 322 7.64 -10.89 -2.46
C MET A 322 8.50 -11.58 -1.38
N ALA A 323 8.02 -12.64 -0.72
CA ALA A 323 8.76 -13.34 0.34
C ALA A 323 10.08 -13.94 -0.16
N GLN A 324 10.15 -14.29 -1.45
CA GLN A 324 11.38 -14.77 -2.10
C GLN A 324 12.56 -13.78 -2.00
N TYR A 325 12.29 -12.49 -1.74
CA TYR A 325 13.31 -11.45 -1.66
C TYR A 325 13.83 -11.20 -0.24
N ILE A 326 13.26 -11.85 0.79
CA ILE A 326 13.69 -11.68 2.19
C ILE A 326 15.20 -11.95 2.35
N PRO A 327 15.78 -13.07 1.86
CA PRO A 327 17.21 -13.33 2.05
C PRO A 327 18.12 -12.27 1.40
N THR A 328 17.71 -11.74 0.25
CA THR A 328 18.45 -10.68 -0.44
C THR A 328 18.38 -9.36 0.32
N LEU A 329 17.22 -9.03 0.90
CA LEU A 329 17.07 -7.84 1.73
C LEU A 329 17.88 -7.96 3.02
N ASP A 330 17.82 -9.11 3.70
CA ASP A 330 18.61 -9.37 4.91
C ASP A 330 20.12 -9.23 4.64
N PHE A 331 20.57 -9.71 3.49
CA PHE A 331 21.96 -9.52 3.06
C PHE A 331 22.32 -8.04 2.96
N TYR A 332 21.54 -7.20 2.28
CA TYR A 332 21.85 -5.78 2.14
C TYR A 332 21.59 -4.95 3.39
N SER A 333 20.66 -5.39 4.25
CA SER A 333 20.20 -4.67 5.44
C SER A 333 20.96 -5.04 6.70
N ASP A 334 21.74 -6.13 6.68
CA ASP A 334 22.37 -6.73 7.87
C ASP A 334 21.35 -7.10 8.96
N GLY A 335 20.18 -7.59 8.53
CA GLY A 335 19.12 -8.03 9.44
C GLY A 335 18.30 -6.90 10.08
N LEU A 336 18.27 -5.69 9.48
CA LEU A 336 17.29 -4.67 9.88
C LEU A 336 15.86 -5.21 9.73
N PRO A 337 14.93 -4.86 10.64
CA PRO A 337 13.53 -5.27 10.54
C PRO A 337 12.92 -4.93 9.18
N LEU A 338 12.23 -5.91 8.58
CA LEU A 338 11.47 -5.72 7.35
C LEU A 338 9.99 -5.51 7.70
N THR A 339 9.45 -4.33 7.43
CA THR A 339 8.09 -3.98 7.83
C THR A 339 7.14 -4.04 6.64
N CYS A 340 6.05 -4.78 6.79
CA CYS A 340 4.92 -4.80 5.85
C CYS A 340 3.77 -4.00 6.45
N THR A 341 3.52 -2.80 5.94
CA THR A 341 2.64 -1.82 6.62
C THR A 341 1.19 -1.85 6.16
N MET A 342 0.93 -2.09 4.87
CA MET A 342 -0.39 -1.95 4.26
C MET A 342 -0.73 -3.11 3.35
N TYR A 343 -2.02 -3.44 3.28
CA TYR A 343 -2.59 -4.32 2.28
C TYR A 343 -3.63 -3.60 1.42
N ALA A 344 -3.37 -3.54 0.11
CA ALA A 344 -4.18 -2.77 -0.84
C ALA A 344 -4.07 -3.30 -2.27
N SER A 345 -5.03 -2.92 -3.12
CA SER A 345 -5.04 -3.21 -4.55
C SER A 345 -5.56 -2.02 -5.39
N SER A 346 -5.61 -2.19 -6.72
CA SER A 346 -6.21 -1.18 -7.62
C SER A 346 -7.74 -1.13 -7.47
N GLU A 347 -8.33 -2.22 -7.02
CA GLU A 347 -9.76 -2.39 -6.83
C GLU A 347 -10.24 -1.71 -5.53
N CYS A 348 -9.52 -1.92 -4.43
CA CYS A 348 -9.84 -1.43 -3.09
C CYS A 348 -8.58 -1.37 -2.21
N TYR A 349 -8.55 -0.43 -1.26
CA TYR A 349 -7.55 -0.40 -0.19
C TYR A 349 -8.14 -1.14 1.02
N PHE A 350 -7.46 -2.16 1.51
CA PHE A 350 -8.08 -3.14 2.40
C PHE A 350 -7.83 -2.85 3.88
N GLY A 351 -6.56 -2.75 4.27
CA GLY A 351 -6.18 -2.74 5.67
C GLY A 351 -4.70 -2.46 5.91
N LEU A 352 -4.30 -2.55 7.17
CA LEU A 352 -2.93 -2.31 7.62
C LEU A 352 -2.46 -3.38 8.62
N ASN A 353 -1.15 -3.51 8.75
CA ASN A 353 -0.54 -4.38 9.76
C ASN A 353 -0.48 -3.62 11.10
N LEU A 354 -1.20 -4.12 12.11
CA LEU A 354 -1.21 -3.54 13.46
C LEU A 354 0.02 -3.93 14.30
N GLN A 355 0.86 -4.85 13.81
CA GLN A 355 2.13 -5.26 14.39
C GLN A 355 3.25 -5.16 13.34
N PRO A 356 3.62 -3.94 12.89
CA PRO A 356 4.54 -3.75 11.76
C PRO A 356 5.97 -4.29 11.98
N LEU A 357 6.37 -4.55 13.23
CA LEU A 357 7.66 -5.17 13.58
C LEU A 357 7.58 -6.71 13.76
N SER A 358 6.44 -7.34 13.45
CA SER A 358 6.36 -8.81 13.44
C SER A 358 7.35 -9.39 12.43
N LYS A 359 7.74 -10.66 12.61
CA LYS A 359 8.56 -11.35 11.61
C LYS A 359 7.81 -11.41 10.28
N PRO A 360 8.52 -11.44 9.13
CA PRO A 360 7.87 -11.54 7.82
C PRO A 360 6.88 -12.69 7.68
N ASP A 361 7.16 -13.84 8.31
CA ASP A 361 6.29 -15.03 8.28
C ASP A 361 5.02 -14.90 9.14
N ASP A 362 5.03 -13.96 10.10
CA ASP A 362 3.97 -13.72 11.08
C ASP A 362 3.13 -12.47 10.73
N VAL A 363 3.36 -11.85 9.56
CA VAL A 363 2.64 -10.64 9.14
C VAL A 363 1.16 -10.95 8.95
N ALA A 364 0.32 -10.24 9.70
CA ALA A 364 -1.12 -10.25 9.58
C ALA A 364 -1.64 -8.84 9.24
N TYR A 365 -2.62 -8.75 8.34
CA TYR A 365 -3.28 -7.49 8.01
C TYR A 365 -4.67 -7.45 8.62
N THR A 366 -4.99 -6.35 9.30
CA THR A 366 -6.34 -6.07 9.80
C THR A 366 -7.07 -5.21 8.77
N LEU A 367 -8.15 -5.75 8.20
CA LEU A 367 -9.04 -5.00 7.30
C LEU A 367 -9.70 -3.85 8.05
N ILE A 368 -9.76 -2.68 7.41
CA ILE A 368 -10.40 -1.49 8.00
C ILE A 368 -11.85 -1.44 7.54
N PRO A 369 -12.83 -1.67 8.44
CA PRO A 369 -14.22 -1.94 8.04
C PRO A 369 -14.92 -0.77 7.33
N THR A 370 -14.34 0.43 7.33
CA THR A 370 -14.88 1.60 6.62
C THR A 370 -14.50 1.67 5.15
N MET A 371 -13.59 0.80 4.67
CA MET A 371 -12.99 0.92 3.34
C MET A 371 -13.89 0.39 2.23
N ALA A 372 -14.54 -0.74 2.48
CA ALA A 372 -15.49 -1.42 1.61
C ALA A 372 -16.33 -2.39 2.44
N TYR A 373 -17.39 -2.94 1.86
CA TYR A 373 -18.07 -4.09 2.44
C TYR A 373 -17.31 -5.37 2.05
N PHE A 374 -16.96 -6.18 3.04
CA PHE A 374 -16.08 -7.33 2.93
C PHE A 374 -16.85 -8.61 3.24
N GLU A 375 -16.79 -9.53 2.29
CA GLU A 375 -17.32 -10.88 2.38
C GLU A 375 -16.21 -11.89 2.09
N PHE A 376 -16.41 -13.13 2.52
CA PHE A 376 -15.37 -14.16 2.48
C PHE A 376 -15.96 -15.46 1.94
N LEU A 377 -15.41 -15.94 0.83
CA LEU A 377 -15.78 -17.24 0.26
C LEU A 377 -14.83 -18.32 0.83
N PRO A 378 -15.33 -19.34 1.55
CA PRO A 378 -14.47 -20.39 2.09
C PRO A 378 -13.75 -21.17 0.99
N VAL A 379 -12.43 -21.35 1.13
CA VAL A 379 -11.65 -22.20 0.22
C VAL A 379 -11.68 -23.64 0.75
N PRO A 380 -12.14 -24.64 -0.03
CA PRO A 380 -12.11 -26.04 0.40
C PRO A 380 -10.66 -26.49 0.65
N CYS A 381 -10.40 -27.13 1.79
CA CYS A 381 -9.10 -27.77 2.01
C CYS A 381 -8.88 -28.85 0.94
N ALA A 382 -7.67 -28.94 0.39
CA ALA A 382 -7.28 -29.89 -0.66
C ALA A 382 -7.54 -31.39 -0.34
N SER A 383 -7.97 -31.71 0.88
CA SER A 383 -8.36 -33.05 1.35
C SER A 383 -9.83 -33.40 1.12
N SER A 384 -10.70 -32.47 0.72
CA SER A 384 -12.09 -32.77 0.36
C SER A 384 -12.23 -32.94 -1.15
N CYS A 385 -12.55 -34.18 -1.56
CA CYS A 385 -12.83 -34.58 -2.95
C CYS A 385 -14.17 -34.02 -3.45
N CYS A 386 -14.38 -32.71 -3.36
CA CYS A 386 -15.55 -32.03 -3.89
C CYS A 386 -15.13 -31.21 -5.11
N ASN A 387 -15.40 -31.76 -6.30
CA ASN A 387 -15.49 -30.96 -7.51
C ASN A 387 -16.64 -29.96 -7.31
N THR A 388 -16.36 -28.68 -7.18
CA THR A 388 -17.40 -27.64 -7.19
C THR A 388 -16.92 -26.48 -8.05
N ASP A 389 -17.22 -26.56 -9.35
CA ASP A 389 -17.19 -25.42 -10.28
C ASP A 389 -18.34 -24.43 -10.02
N ASP A 390 -19.23 -24.70 -9.06
CA ASP A 390 -20.34 -23.82 -8.66
C ASP A 390 -20.10 -23.30 -7.23
N PHE A 391 -19.40 -22.17 -7.08
CA PHE A 391 -19.42 -21.41 -5.83
C PHE A 391 -20.68 -20.53 -5.80
N ASP A 392 -21.54 -20.73 -4.79
CA ASP A 392 -22.77 -19.96 -4.63
C ASP A 392 -22.52 -18.74 -3.73
N HIS A 393 -23.07 -17.57 -4.08
CA HIS A 393 -23.06 -16.36 -3.25
C HIS A 393 -23.65 -16.58 -1.84
N ARG A 394 -24.38 -17.68 -1.64
CA ARG A 394 -24.93 -18.12 -0.35
C ARG A 394 -23.89 -18.68 0.62
N ASP A 395 -22.70 -19.03 0.13
CA ASP A 395 -21.60 -19.55 0.95
C ASP A 395 -20.70 -18.44 1.52
N LEU A 396 -21.01 -17.17 1.19
CA LEU A 396 -20.27 -16.01 1.69
C LEU A 396 -20.47 -15.82 3.19
N VAL A 397 -19.37 -15.51 3.86
CA VAL A 397 -19.31 -15.23 5.29
C VAL A 397 -18.98 -13.75 5.48
N ASP A 398 -19.64 -13.08 6.41
CA ASP A 398 -19.36 -11.67 6.72
C ASP A 398 -18.01 -11.50 7.44
N LEU A 399 -17.46 -10.29 7.39
CA LEU A 399 -16.18 -9.93 8.02
C LEU A 399 -16.04 -10.43 9.47
N VAL A 400 -17.08 -10.31 10.29
CA VAL A 400 -17.03 -10.68 11.72
C VAL A 400 -17.30 -12.18 11.98
N GLU A 401 -17.67 -12.93 10.95
CA GLU A 401 -18.09 -14.33 11.05
C GLU A 401 -17.01 -15.33 10.57
N VAL A 402 -15.88 -14.81 10.08
CA VAL A 402 -14.74 -15.64 9.67
C VAL A 402 -14.16 -16.45 10.85
N LYS A 403 -13.66 -17.64 10.56
CA LYS A 403 -13.15 -18.58 11.56
C LYS A 403 -11.62 -18.57 11.56
N LEU A 404 -11.04 -18.50 12.76
CA LEU A 404 -9.59 -18.58 12.93
C LEU A 404 -9.04 -19.88 12.34
N GLY A 405 -8.00 -19.77 11.51
CA GLY A 405 -7.34 -20.91 10.87
C GLY A 405 -8.04 -21.42 9.59
N GLN A 406 -9.18 -20.85 9.21
CA GLN A 406 -9.85 -21.17 7.95
C GLN A 406 -9.32 -20.27 6.81
N GLU A 407 -9.19 -20.85 5.62
CA GLU A 407 -8.81 -20.12 4.41
C GLU A 407 -10.05 -19.60 3.68
N TYR A 408 -9.95 -18.37 3.19
CA TYR A 408 -11.02 -17.68 2.48
C TYR A 408 -10.46 -16.91 1.29
N GLU A 409 -11.31 -16.71 0.31
CA GLU A 409 -11.14 -15.78 -0.79
C GLU A 409 -11.89 -14.48 -0.48
N LEU A 410 -11.23 -13.32 -0.70
CA LEU A 410 -11.81 -12.02 -0.37
C LEU A 410 -12.80 -11.56 -1.46
N VAL A 411 -14.00 -11.21 -1.04
CA VAL A 411 -15.03 -10.62 -1.88
C VAL A 411 -15.28 -9.20 -1.40
N VAL A 412 -15.27 -8.23 -2.32
CA VAL A 412 -15.41 -6.82 -1.97
C VAL A 412 -16.56 -6.16 -2.71
N THR A 413 -17.37 -5.42 -1.96
CA THR A 413 -18.36 -4.49 -2.49
C THR A 413 -17.91 -3.06 -2.20
N THR A 414 -17.69 -2.26 -3.25
CA THR A 414 -17.04 -0.94 -3.16
C THR A 414 -17.99 0.19 -3.56
N TYR A 415 -17.74 1.41 -3.06
CA TYR A 415 -18.54 2.59 -3.43
C TYR A 415 -18.47 2.91 -4.92
N ALA A 416 -17.37 2.57 -5.62
CA ALA A 416 -17.23 2.74 -7.06
C ALA A 416 -18.07 1.75 -7.89
N GLY A 417 -18.98 1.00 -7.28
CA GLY A 417 -19.96 0.18 -7.98
C GLY A 417 -19.47 -1.23 -8.35
N LYS A 418 -18.46 -1.73 -7.65
CA LYS A 418 -17.96 -3.11 -7.85
C LYS A 418 -18.52 -3.99 -6.76
N SER A 419 -19.14 -5.10 -7.15
CA SER A 419 -19.15 -6.34 -6.36
C SER A 419 -18.14 -7.24 -7.05
N LEU A 420 -16.88 -7.30 -6.61
CA LEU A 420 -15.84 -8.08 -7.29
C LEU A 420 -15.29 -9.12 -6.33
N ILE A 421 -15.15 -10.36 -6.80
CA ILE A 421 -14.21 -11.30 -6.21
C ILE A 421 -12.79 -10.75 -6.44
N ILE A 422 -12.06 -10.49 -5.36
CA ILE A 422 -10.61 -10.31 -5.45
C ILE A 422 -9.99 -11.58 -4.88
N ILE A 423 -9.51 -12.45 -5.78
CA ILE A 423 -8.81 -13.66 -5.36
C ILE A 423 -7.58 -13.26 -4.55
N ILE A 424 -7.69 -13.39 -3.23
CA ILE A 424 -6.60 -13.22 -2.29
C ILE A 424 -6.47 -14.56 -1.62
N ARG A 425 -5.57 -15.40 -2.15
CA ARG A 425 -5.14 -16.58 -1.43
C ARG A 425 -4.49 -16.10 -0.13
N PRO A 426 -4.86 -16.65 1.04
CA PRO A 426 -4.36 -16.16 2.30
C PRO A 426 -2.83 -16.32 2.32
N LEU A 427 -2.14 -15.24 2.59
CA LEU A 427 -0.92 -15.33 3.37
C LEU A 427 -1.38 -15.35 4.81
N ASN A 428 -1.13 -16.49 5.46
CA ASN A 428 -1.27 -16.79 6.88
C ASN A 428 -1.92 -15.69 7.74
N ALA A 429 -3.08 -16.04 8.31
CA ALA A 429 -3.73 -15.39 9.44
C ALA A 429 -4.14 -13.91 9.25
N LEU A 430 -5.36 -13.68 8.73
CA LEU A 430 -6.14 -12.52 9.15
C LEU A 430 -6.45 -12.67 10.64
N GLN A 431 -5.76 -11.91 11.50
CA GLN A 431 -6.18 -11.74 12.89
C GLN A 431 -7.23 -10.64 12.95
N ILE A 432 -8.50 -11.04 13.06
CA ILE A 432 -9.54 -10.18 13.61
C ILE A 432 -9.45 -10.32 15.12
N LYS A 433 -9.11 -9.25 15.84
CA LYS A 433 -9.22 -9.27 17.30
C LYS A 433 -10.70 -9.54 17.64
N PRO A 434 -11.03 -10.60 18.38
CA PRO A 434 -12.41 -10.79 18.82
C PRO A 434 -12.81 -9.60 19.69
N ALA A 435 -14.00 -9.03 19.40
CA ALA A 435 -14.60 -8.02 20.26
C ALA A 435 -14.57 -8.53 21.71
N LYS A 436 -13.96 -7.75 22.61
CA LYS A 436 -14.02 -8.06 24.04
C LYS A 436 -15.48 -8.00 24.45
N LYS A 437 -16.12 -9.15 24.64
CA LYS A 437 -17.38 -9.22 25.39
C LYS A 437 -17.12 -8.61 26.76
N LYS A 438 -17.63 -7.40 27.00
CA LYS A 438 -17.72 -6.84 28.35
C LYS A 438 -18.62 -7.79 29.15
N GLY A 439 -18.02 -8.45 30.14
CA GLY A 439 -18.74 -9.11 31.22
C GLY A 439 -19.27 -8.10 32.22
#